data_AF-G2KMX6-F1
#
_entry.id   AF-G2KMX6-F1
#
_cell.length_a   1.000
_cell.length_b   1.000
_cell.length_c   1.000
_cell.angle_alpha   90.00
_cell.angle_beta   90.00
_cell.angle_gamma   90.00
#
_symmetry.space_group_name_H-M   'P 1'
#
loop_
_entity.id
_entity.type
_entity.pdbx_description
1 polymer ?
#
loop_
_entity_poly.entity_id
_entity_poly.type
_entity_poly.pdbx_seq_one_letter_code
_entity_poly.pdbx_strand_id
1 'polypeptide(L)' 'MTHPRTSLARYQPYTPMNDAELRHKAAKLWHETGTVMIKPEWIHNAFDGQHMKNVAEKMFGKRRAQ' A
#
# COMPACT_ATOMS: atom_id res chain seq x y z
N MET A 1 15.95 -10.73 -8.68
CA MET A 1 14.93 -11.02 -9.72
C MET A 1 14.59 -9.73 -10.46
N THR A 2 15.23 -9.52 -11.61
CA THR A 2 15.05 -8.33 -12.45
C THR A 2 13.78 -8.52 -13.27
N HIS A 3 12.73 -7.76 -12.99
CA HIS A 3 11.49 -7.85 -13.77
C HIS A 3 11.70 -7.13 -15.12
N PRO A 4 11.45 -7.77 -16.26
CA PRO A 4 11.55 -7.11 -17.56
C PRO A 4 10.50 -6.00 -17.66
N ARG A 5 10.96 -4.73 -17.77
CA ARG A 5 10.11 -3.56 -18.07
C ARG A 5 9.74 -3.57 -19.55
N THR A 6 8.80 -4.42 -19.94
CA THR A 6 8.27 -4.41 -21.31
C THR A 6 7.21 -3.31 -21.46
N SER A 7 7.10 -2.77 -22.67
CA SER A 7 6.08 -1.80 -23.08
C SER A 7 4.64 -2.32 -22.96
N LEU A 8 4.46 -3.61 -22.67
CA LEU A 8 3.17 -4.26 -22.45
C LEU A 8 2.73 -4.29 -20.99
N ALA A 9 3.62 -4.05 -20.03
CA ALA A 9 3.28 -4.00 -18.59
C ALA A 9 2.22 -2.93 -18.26
N ARG A 10 2.11 -1.90 -19.08
CA ARG A 10 1.11 -0.83 -18.98
C ARG A 10 -0.30 -1.22 -19.45
N TYR A 11 -0.45 -2.38 -20.10
CA TYR A 11 -1.74 -2.98 -20.43
C TYR A 11 -2.10 -4.14 -19.48
N GLN A 12 -1.26 -4.43 -18.49
CA GLN A 12 -1.64 -5.35 -17.44
C GLN A 12 -2.88 -4.77 -16.76
N PRO A 13 -4.05 -5.42 -16.82
CA PRO A 13 -5.21 -4.92 -16.11
C PRO A 13 -4.82 -4.80 -14.64
N TYR A 14 -4.96 -3.60 -14.09
CA TYR A 14 -4.88 -3.39 -12.65
C TYR A 14 -6.07 -4.14 -12.06
N THR A 15 -5.87 -5.41 -11.70
CA THR A 15 -6.86 -6.14 -10.93
C THR A 15 -6.86 -5.52 -9.54
N PRO A 16 -7.99 -4.94 -9.08
CA PRO A 16 -8.07 -4.44 -7.73
C PRO A 16 -7.82 -5.63 -6.78
N MET A 17 -6.70 -5.59 -6.08
CA MET A 17 -6.31 -6.62 -5.13
C MET A 17 -7.35 -6.64 -4.01
N ASN A 18 -7.90 -7.82 -3.69
CA ASN A 18 -8.90 -7.96 -2.64
C ASN A 18 -8.29 -7.56 -1.27
N ASP A 19 -9.10 -7.12 -0.31
CA ASP A 19 -8.62 -6.68 1.01
C ASP A 19 -7.85 -7.81 1.73
N ALA A 20 -8.30 -9.06 1.57
CA ALA A 20 -7.61 -10.25 2.08
C ALA A 20 -6.20 -10.43 1.48
N GLU A 21 -6.07 -10.23 0.17
CA GLU A 21 -4.79 -10.32 -0.54
C GLU A 21 -3.84 -9.19 -0.14
N LEU A 22 -4.37 -7.97 0.07
CA LEU A 22 -3.61 -6.83 0.58
C LEU A 22 -3.08 -7.09 1.99
N ARG A 23 -3.88 -7.68 2.88
CA ARG A 23 -3.44 -8.05 4.24
C ARG A 23 -2.37 -9.13 4.20
N HIS A 24 -2.51 -10.15 3.37
CA HIS A 24 -1.49 -11.18 3.21
C HIS A 24 -0.16 -10.58 2.71
N LYS A 25 -0.22 -9.68 1.72
CA LYS A 25 0.96 -8.98 1.22
C LYS A 25 1.60 -8.07 2.27
N ALA A 26 0.79 -7.35 3.06
CA ALA A 26 1.28 -6.52 4.15
C ALA A 26 2.01 -7.35 5.22
N ALA A 27 1.44 -8.49 5.63
CA ALA A 27 2.08 -9.41 6.57
C ALA A 27 3.40 -9.93 6.01
N LYS A 28 3.42 -10.35 4.73
CA LYS A 28 4.64 -10.80 4.06
C LYS A 28 5.74 -9.72 4.06
N LEU A 29 5.41 -8.48 3.70
CA LEU A 29 6.35 -7.35 3.71
C LEU A 29 6.92 -7.08 5.11
N TRP A 30 6.09 -7.18 6.14
CA TRP A 30 6.56 -7.02 7.51
C TRP A 30 7.60 -8.07 7.88
N HIS A 31 7.31 -9.35 7.60
CA HIS A 31 8.21 -10.45 7.95
C HIS A 31 9.48 -10.49 7.10
N GLU A 32 9.43 -10.09 5.83
CA GLU A 32 10.58 -10.19 4.92
C GLU A 32 11.51 -8.98 4.98
N THR A 33 10.95 -7.76 5.10
CA THR A 33 11.74 -6.53 4.96
C THR A 33 11.59 -5.58 6.14
N GLY A 34 10.77 -5.92 7.14
CA GLY A 34 10.40 -5.00 8.23
C GLY A 34 9.58 -3.80 7.72
N THR A 35 9.08 -3.85 6.49
CA THR A 35 8.30 -2.75 5.90
C THR A 35 6.83 -2.91 6.24
N VAL A 36 6.23 -1.85 6.76
CA VAL A 36 4.82 -1.83 7.14
C VAL A 36 3.98 -1.27 6.00
N MET A 37 2.98 -2.03 5.56
CA MET A 37 1.93 -1.57 4.65
C MET A 37 0.60 -1.58 5.40
N ILE A 38 0.05 -0.40 5.68
CA ILE A 38 -1.23 -0.27 6.37
C ILE A 38 -2.18 0.53 5.49
N LYS A 39 -3.36 -0.06 5.25
CA LYS A 39 -4.50 0.65 4.70
C LYS A 39 -5.20 1.39 5.85
N PRO A 40 -5.43 2.71 5.75
CA PRO A 40 -5.99 3.48 6.88
C PRO A 40 -7.33 2.95 7.38
N GLU A 41 -8.14 2.36 6.50
CA GLU A 41 -9.45 1.77 6.83
C GLU A 41 -9.35 0.52 7.72
N TRP A 42 -8.15 -0.08 7.88
CA TRP A 42 -7.94 -1.19 8.81
C TRP A 42 -7.80 -0.74 10.27
N ILE A 43 -7.58 0.56 10.51
CA ILE A 43 -7.40 1.10 11.85
C ILE A 43 -8.78 1.50 12.41
N HIS A 44 -9.23 0.80 13.45
CA HIS A 44 -10.52 1.07 14.08
C HIS A 44 -10.57 2.41 14.82
N ASN A 45 -9.43 2.86 15.35
CA ASN A 45 -9.33 4.16 16.01
C ASN A 45 -9.15 5.28 14.98
N ALA A 46 -10.10 6.20 14.93
CA ALA A 46 -10.08 7.34 14.01
C ALA A 46 -8.86 8.27 14.23
N PHE A 47 -8.41 8.45 15.47
CA PHE A 47 -7.26 9.29 15.77
C PHE A 47 -5.96 8.69 15.22
N ASP A 48 -5.75 7.40 15.47
CA ASP A 48 -4.56 6.67 14.97
C ASP A 48 -4.57 6.61 13.43
N GLY A 49 -5.75 6.38 12.84
CA GLY A 49 -5.94 6.43 11.39
C GLY A 49 -5.58 7.79 10.79
N GLN A 50 -6.01 8.89 11.41
CA GLN A 50 -5.67 10.23 10.95
C GLN A 50 -4.19 10.56 11.17
N HIS A 51 -3.62 10.14 12.29
CA HIS A 51 -2.20 10.35 12.58
C HIS A 51 -1.31 9.68 11.53
N MET A 52 -1.60 8.41 11.17
CA MET A 52 -0.88 7.70 10.12
C MET A 52 -1.02 8.36 8.74
N LYS A 53 -2.21 8.86 8.39
CA LYS A 53 -2.40 9.64 7.16
C LYS A 53 -1.51 10.89 7.16
N ASN A 54 -1.49 11.65 8.26
CA ASN A 54 -0.66 12.85 8.38
C ASN A 54 0.83 12.54 8.26
N VAL A 55 1.30 11.44 8.87
CA VAL A 55 2.69 10.99 8.75
C VAL A 55 3.02 10.63 7.30
N ALA A 56 2.15 9.86 6.64
CA ALA A 56 2.34 9.50 5.24
C ALA A 56 2.37 10.72 4.32
N GLU A 57 1.49 11.70 4.54
CA GLU A 57 1.48 12.95 3.75
C GLU A 57 2.72 13.80 3.98
N LYS A 58 3.27 13.82 5.20
CA LYS A 58 4.53 14.50 5.48
C LYS A 58 5.71 13.84 4.77
N MET A 59 5.73 12.50 4.68
CA MET A 59 6.83 11.76 4.08
C MET A 59 6.77 11.72 2.54
N PHE A 60 5.58 11.57 1.97
CA PHE A 60 5.39 11.29 0.55
C PHE A 60 4.60 12.39 -0.19
N GLY A 61 4.18 13.44 0.50
CA GLY A 61 3.29 14.47 -0.02
C GLY A 61 1.82 14.06 0.02
N LYS A 62 0.93 14.98 -0.34
CA LYS A 62 -0.52 14.72 -0.38
C LYS A 62 -0.83 13.54 -1.29
N ARG A 63 -1.71 12.64 -0.83
CA ARG A 63 -2.20 11.55 -1.66
C ARG A 63 -2.83 12.15 -2.93
N ARG A 64 -2.37 11.71 -4.10
CA ARG A 64 -3.00 12.10 -5.37
C ARG A 64 -4.46 11.65 -5.33
N ALA A 65 -5.39 12.59 -5.51
CA ALA A 65 -6.78 12.25 -5.76
C ALA A 65 -6.81 11.35 -7.01
N GLN A 66 -7.40 10.16 -6.87
CA GLN A 66 -7.74 9.33 -8.01
C GLN A 66 -8.99 9.90 -8.68
#